data_AF-A0A2I2F9R9-F1
#
_entry.id   AF-A0A2I2F9R9-F1
#
_cell.length_a   1.000
_cell.length_b   1.000
_cell.length_c   1.000
_cell.angle_alpha   90.00
_cell.angle_beta   90.00
_cell.angle_gamma   90.00
#
_symmetry.space_group_name_H-M   'P 1'
#
loop_
_entity.id
_entity.type
_entity.pdbx_description
1 polymer ?
#
loop_
_entity_poly.entity_id
_entity_poly.type
_entity_poly.pdbx_seq_one_letter_code
_entity_poly.pdbx_strand_id
1 'polypeptide(L)'
;MSFCKFLSKPFSRSKTKTSQAQHHQNYAPNTTVNPPKSNPISATTKVTSSTPRNAPNPWSPPAYTATTTSSPPRPSTKADHSPYAFLSEFDTVFIVDDSSSMTGSRWKEAESAIATIAPICTHHDQDGIDIYFLNHRRSNLNNPTGGYKNITTADDVREIFHSVHPQGLTPFGSRLHDLLRPYLRRVESDTQRVKPLNIIAITDGEFTDDAESVLIDAARRLDACAAVPWQVGVQFFQVGNDKAARLHLQTLDDDLGRLSKQERLRDIVDTVPWRGGGRSGGTLSAEGILKCVLGAVNRKYDQREVW
;
A
#
# COMPACT_ATOMS: atom_id res chain seq x y z
N MET A 1 -8.29 58.64 -6.52
CA MET A 1 -9.74 58.32 -6.61
C MET A 1 -9.84 56.86 -7.04
N SER A 2 -10.50 55.89 -6.42
CA SER A 2 -11.40 55.75 -5.27
C SER A 2 -11.29 54.26 -4.85
N PHE A 3 -10.73 53.91 -3.70
CA PHE A 3 -11.43 53.45 -2.49
C PHE A 3 -12.89 52.92 -2.64
N CYS A 4 -13.10 51.66 -2.23
CA CYS A 4 -14.30 51.08 -1.57
C CYS A 4 -13.94 49.67 -1.05
N LYS A 5 -13.30 49.50 0.13
CA LYS A 5 -13.88 49.13 1.44
C LYS A 5 -15.41 48.98 1.55
N PHE A 6 -15.86 47.79 1.98
CA PHE A 6 -16.99 47.55 2.89
C PHE A 6 -16.74 46.17 3.57
N LEU A 7 -16.21 46.11 4.79
CA LEU A 7 -16.86 46.18 6.11
C LEU A 7 -17.69 44.92 6.49
N SER A 8 -17.09 44.18 7.41
CA SER A 8 -17.65 43.16 8.29
C SER A 8 -18.80 43.67 9.16
N LYS A 9 -19.78 42.80 9.46
CA LYS A 9 -20.41 42.71 10.80
C LYS A 9 -20.77 41.25 11.13
N PRO A 10 -20.52 40.79 12.38
CA PRO A 10 -20.91 39.48 12.87
C PRO A 10 -22.35 39.52 13.41
N PHE A 11 -23.13 38.46 13.20
CA PHE A 11 -24.44 38.32 13.82
C PHE A 11 -24.44 37.24 14.92
N SER A 12 -25.27 37.53 15.91
CA SER A 12 -25.20 37.10 17.29
C SER A 12 -25.79 35.72 17.56
N ARG A 13 -25.17 35.09 18.58
CA ARG A 13 -25.67 34.03 19.46
C ARG A 13 -27.19 34.01 19.65
N SER A 14 -27.79 32.86 19.40
CA SER A 14 -29.04 32.40 20.02
C SER A 14 -28.71 31.15 20.83
N LYS A 15 -28.86 31.24 22.16
CA LYS A 15 -28.84 30.11 23.09
C LYS A 15 -30.28 29.69 23.33
N THR A 16 -30.63 28.47 22.97
CA THR A 16 -31.82 27.79 23.50
C THR A 16 -31.35 26.67 24.43
N LYS A 17 -31.60 26.88 25.73
CA LYS A 17 -31.67 25.85 26.76
C LYS A 17 -32.97 25.07 26.57
N THR A 18 -32.96 23.76 26.83
CA THR A 18 -34.04 22.85 27.32
C THR A 18 -33.54 21.43 26.98
N SER A 19 -33.54 20.38 27.80
CA SER A 19 -33.91 20.12 29.19
C SER A 19 -33.06 18.91 29.62
N GLN A 20 -32.59 18.92 30.87
CA GLN A 20 -32.07 17.75 31.56
C GLN A 20 -33.26 16.84 31.92
N ALA A 21 -33.16 15.55 31.58
CA ALA A 21 -33.90 14.50 32.24
C ALA A 21 -32.87 13.58 32.92
N GLN A 22 -32.70 13.82 34.22
CA GLN A 22 -32.03 12.91 35.14
C GLN A 22 -33.00 11.77 35.43
N HIS A 23 -32.60 10.52 35.19
CA HIS A 23 -33.23 9.37 35.84
C HIS A 23 -32.21 8.79 36.83
N HIS A 24 -32.34 9.22 38.09
CA HIS A 24 -31.76 8.54 39.23
C HIS A 24 -32.53 7.24 39.46
N GLN A 25 -31.85 6.10 39.45
CA GLN A 25 -32.18 5.02 40.37
C GLN A 25 -30.89 4.45 40.97
N ASN A 26 -30.73 4.74 42.25
CA ASN A 26 -29.82 4.06 43.17
C ASN A 26 -30.34 2.64 43.43
N TYR A 27 -29.46 1.64 43.42
CA TYR A 27 -29.45 0.63 44.47
C TYR A 27 -28.04 0.03 44.62
N ALA A 28 -27.66 -0.16 45.88
CA ALA A 28 -26.32 -0.37 46.40
C ALA A 28 -25.93 -1.87 46.38
N PRO A 29 -24.72 -2.24 46.89
CA PRO A 29 -23.92 -3.35 46.40
C PRO A 29 -24.26 -4.69 47.09
N ASN A 30 -23.97 -5.81 46.41
CA ASN A 30 -23.92 -7.11 47.08
C ASN A 30 -22.51 -7.71 46.98
N THR A 31 -21.78 -7.53 48.07
CA THR A 31 -20.58 -8.28 48.45
C THR A 31 -20.97 -9.69 48.87
N THR A 32 -20.44 -10.70 48.19
CA THR A 32 -20.30 -12.05 48.75
C THR A 32 -18.90 -12.57 48.49
N VAL A 33 -18.16 -12.61 49.59
CA VAL A 33 -16.87 -13.26 49.82
C VAL A 33 -17.04 -14.77 49.68
N ASN A 34 -16.11 -15.44 48.99
CA ASN A 34 -15.82 -16.86 49.24
C ASN A 34 -14.30 -17.11 49.21
N PRO A 35 -13.75 -17.87 50.18
CA PRO A 35 -12.31 -18.01 50.45
C PRO A 35 -11.63 -19.16 49.67
N PRO A 36 -10.28 -19.26 49.72
CA PRO A 36 -9.50 -20.17 48.87
C PRO A 36 -9.42 -21.58 49.46
N LYS A 37 -9.26 -22.60 48.61
CA LYS A 37 -8.90 -23.96 49.01
C LYS A 37 -7.52 -24.34 48.48
N SER A 38 -6.67 -24.73 49.41
CA SER A 38 -5.29 -25.18 49.31
C SER A 38 -5.17 -26.71 49.30
N ASN A 39 -4.27 -27.24 48.44
CA ASN A 39 -3.29 -28.34 48.62
C ASN A 39 -3.79 -29.79 48.98
N PRO A 40 -3.04 -30.88 48.66
CA PRO A 40 -1.58 -30.95 48.75
C PRO A 40 -0.78 -31.77 47.72
N ILE A 41 0.52 -31.47 47.78
CA ILE A 41 1.70 -32.18 47.27
C ILE A 41 1.85 -33.53 47.98
N SER A 42 2.30 -34.57 47.27
CA SER A 42 2.98 -35.73 47.87
C SER A 42 4.25 -36.04 47.08
N ALA A 43 5.37 -35.91 47.79
CA ALA A 43 6.68 -36.38 47.40
C ALA A 43 6.87 -37.82 47.92
N THR A 44 7.56 -38.67 47.16
CA THR A 44 8.40 -39.74 47.73
C THR A 44 9.53 -40.06 46.77
N THR A 45 10.73 -39.84 47.30
CA THR A 45 12.06 -40.22 46.84
C THR A 45 12.28 -41.73 46.98
N LYS A 46 13.02 -42.36 46.06
CA LYS A 46 14.03 -43.36 46.45
C LYS A 46 15.13 -43.53 45.40
N VAL A 47 16.34 -43.45 45.91
CA VAL A 47 17.67 -43.58 45.31
C VAL A 47 18.13 -45.04 45.35
N THR A 48 18.94 -45.49 44.38
CA THR A 48 20.14 -46.38 44.47
C THR A 48 20.42 -46.97 43.06
N SER A 49 21.47 -46.58 42.32
CA SER A 49 22.92 -46.80 42.43
C SER A 49 23.46 -48.05 41.71
N SER A 50 24.55 -47.83 40.96
CA SER A 50 25.66 -48.72 40.53
C SER A 50 25.53 -49.71 39.34
N THR A 51 26.23 -49.36 38.26
CA THR A 51 26.94 -50.15 37.20
C THR A 51 27.94 -51.18 37.76
N PRO A 52 28.69 -52.05 36.99
CA PRO A 52 28.73 -52.33 35.53
C PRO A 52 28.96 -53.83 35.08
N ARG A 53 28.98 -54.04 33.74
CA ARG A 53 29.80 -54.96 32.89
C ARG A 53 29.22 -56.28 32.29
N ASN A 54 29.17 -56.25 30.94
CA ASN A 54 29.51 -57.27 29.90
C ASN A 54 28.71 -58.58 29.73
N ALA A 55 27.99 -58.69 28.59
CA ALA A 55 28.29 -59.60 27.46
C ALA A 55 27.25 -59.45 26.32
N PRO A 56 27.63 -59.38 25.02
CA PRO A 56 26.69 -59.44 23.90
C PRO A 56 26.27 -60.87 23.58
N ASN A 57 24.95 -61.08 23.45
CA ASN A 57 24.32 -62.36 23.10
C ASN A 57 24.67 -62.81 21.65
N PRO A 58 25.15 -64.05 21.43
CA PRO A 58 25.57 -64.56 20.10
C PRO A 58 24.43 -64.84 19.10
N TRP A 59 23.17 -64.50 19.42
CA TRP A 59 22.01 -64.69 18.53
C TRP A 59 21.31 -63.39 18.09
N SER A 60 21.93 -62.23 18.28
CA SER A 60 21.37 -60.97 17.76
C SER A 60 21.50 -60.90 16.23
N PRO A 61 20.42 -60.60 15.48
CA PRO A 61 20.50 -60.38 14.04
C PRO A 61 21.40 -59.17 13.74
N PRO A 62 22.07 -59.12 12.56
CA PRO A 62 22.93 -57.99 12.21
C PRO A 62 22.14 -56.67 12.25
N ALA A 63 22.77 -55.62 12.75
CA ALA A 63 22.21 -54.28 12.74
C ALA A 63 21.85 -53.91 11.29
N TYR A 64 20.57 -53.65 11.06
CA TYR A 64 20.09 -53.08 9.81
C TYR A 64 20.70 -51.67 9.71
N THR A 65 21.64 -51.48 8.80
CA THR A 65 22.05 -50.15 8.37
C THR A 65 20.84 -49.53 7.69
N ALA A 66 20.10 -48.67 8.41
CA ALA A 66 19.09 -47.84 7.79
C ALA A 66 19.79 -47.00 6.72
N THR A 67 19.55 -47.33 5.45
CA THR A 67 19.97 -46.51 4.32
C THR A 67 19.34 -45.15 4.53
N THR A 68 20.18 -44.13 4.73
CA THR A 68 19.78 -42.73 4.83
C THR A 68 18.95 -42.40 3.61
N THR A 69 17.64 -42.41 3.75
CA THR A 69 16.73 -41.94 2.72
C THR A 69 16.99 -40.45 2.67
N SER A 70 17.70 -40.00 1.64
CA SER A 70 17.93 -38.59 1.37
C SER A 70 16.57 -37.90 1.38
N SER A 71 16.34 -37.07 2.39
CA SER A 71 15.21 -36.17 2.43
C SER A 71 15.14 -35.45 1.06
N PRO A 72 13.96 -35.30 0.44
CA PRO A 72 13.83 -34.47 -0.74
C PRO A 72 14.43 -33.11 -0.40
N PRO A 73 15.26 -32.50 -1.28
CA PRO A 73 15.83 -31.21 -1.01
C PRO A 73 14.67 -30.27 -0.67
N ARG A 74 14.68 -29.75 0.56
CA ARG A 74 13.89 -28.58 0.95
C ARG A 74 14.04 -27.60 -0.21
N PRO A 75 12.96 -27.09 -0.83
CA PRO A 75 13.11 -26.17 -1.94
C PRO A 75 14.02 -25.07 -1.43
N SER A 76 15.23 -25.02 -1.97
CA SER A 76 16.06 -23.85 -1.83
C SER A 76 15.15 -22.74 -2.31
N THR A 77 14.91 -21.76 -1.46
CA THR A 77 14.48 -20.44 -1.92
C THR A 77 15.57 -20.02 -2.87
N LYS A 78 15.44 -20.40 -4.15
CA LYS A 78 16.12 -19.73 -5.23
C LYS A 78 15.77 -18.28 -4.94
N ALA A 79 16.79 -17.48 -4.61
CA ALA A 79 16.63 -16.05 -4.77
C ALA A 79 16.11 -15.92 -6.20
N ASP A 80 14.84 -15.58 -6.31
CA ASP A 80 14.21 -15.50 -7.61
C ASP A 80 14.94 -14.35 -8.29
N HIS A 81 15.82 -14.68 -9.24
CA HIS A 81 16.52 -13.67 -10.03
C HIS A 81 15.60 -13.14 -11.15
N SER A 82 14.29 -13.44 -11.07
CA SER A 82 13.27 -12.74 -11.81
C SER A 82 13.48 -11.23 -11.69
N PRO A 83 13.41 -10.46 -12.79
CA PRO A 83 13.47 -9.01 -12.77
C PRO A 83 12.31 -8.37 -11.97
N TYR A 84 11.45 -9.18 -11.36
CA TYR A 84 10.27 -8.79 -10.59
C TYR A 84 10.37 -9.19 -9.11
N ALA A 85 11.46 -9.81 -8.66
CA ALA A 85 11.59 -10.28 -7.28
C ALA A 85 11.48 -9.16 -6.23
N PHE A 86 11.85 -7.93 -6.60
CA PHE A 86 11.71 -6.76 -5.75
C PHE A 86 10.26 -6.30 -5.55
N LEU A 87 9.30 -6.78 -6.35
CA LEU A 87 7.88 -6.47 -6.13
C LEU A 87 7.41 -6.93 -4.75
N SER A 88 8.08 -7.96 -4.18
CA SER A 88 7.87 -8.42 -2.81
C SER A 88 8.26 -7.40 -1.72
N GLU A 89 9.05 -6.38 -2.04
CA GLU A 89 9.59 -5.41 -1.08
C GLU A 89 8.72 -4.14 -0.94
N PHE A 90 7.72 -3.96 -1.81
CA PHE A 90 6.88 -2.76 -1.86
C PHE A 90 5.40 -3.12 -1.80
N ASP A 91 4.61 -2.31 -1.11
CA ASP A 91 3.15 -2.36 -1.26
C ASP A 91 2.78 -1.64 -2.55
N THR A 92 2.09 -2.32 -3.47
CA THR A 92 1.68 -1.74 -4.75
C THR A 92 0.22 -1.27 -4.69
N VAL A 93 0.03 0.02 -4.95
CA VAL A 93 -1.27 0.69 -4.90
C VAL A 93 -1.58 1.35 -6.22
N PHE A 94 -2.73 1.03 -6.81
CA PHE A 94 -3.27 1.74 -7.96
C PHE A 94 -4.23 2.84 -7.49
N ILE A 95 -4.03 4.07 -7.98
CA ILE A 95 -5.03 5.13 -7.94
C ILE A 95 -5.56 5.30 -9.36
N VAL A 96 -6.81 4.94 -9.58
CA VAL A 96 -7.45 4.97 -10.89
C VAL A 96 -8.37 6.17 -11.00
N ASP A 97 -8.14 6.99 -12.02
CA ASP A 97 -9.07 8.03 -12.43
C ASP A 97 -10.40 7.40 -12.87
N ASP A 98 -11.46 7.66 -12.12
CA ASP A 98 -12.84 7.34 -12.45
C ASP A 98 -13.64 8.62 -12.74
N SER A 99 -13.01 9.68 -13.23
CA SER A 99 -13.67 10.91 -13.67
C SER A 99 -14.49 10.68 -14.94
N SER A 100 -15.34 11.65 -15.28
CA SER A 100 -16.25 11.50 -16.43
C SER A 100 -15.53 11.31 -17.78
N SER A 101 -14.31 11.84 -17.94
CA SER A 101 -13.50 11.73 -19.18
C SER A 101 -13.06 10.30 -19.49
N MET A 102 -12.94 9.46 -18.45
CA MET A 102 -12.50 8.08 -18.58
C MET A 102 -13.55 7.15 -19.23
N THR A 103 -14.79 7.61 -19.39
CA THR A 103 -15.89 6.81 -19.96
C THR A 103 -15.53 6.17 -21.31
N GLY A 104 -15.81 4.88 -21.46
CA GLY A 104 -15.64 4.16 -22.73
C GLY A 104 -14.30 3.44 -22.83
N SER A 105 -13.53 3.72 -23.90
CA SER A 105 -12.30 2.96 -24.19
C SER A 105 -11.20 3.17 -23.16
N ARG A 106 -11.09 4.38 -22.57
CA ARG A 106 -10.06 4.71 -21.59
C ARG A 106 -10.26 3.92 -20.28
N TRP A 107 -11.50 3.78 -19.82
CA TRP A 107 -11.85 2.92 -18.68
C TRP A 107 -11.49 1.45 -18.92
N LYS A 108 -11.88 0.90 -20.08
CA LYS A 108 -11.56 -0.49 -20.46
C LYS A 108 -10.07 -0.73 -20.61
N GLU A 109 -9.36 0.28 -21.10
CA GLU A 109 -7.92 0.25 -21.26
C GLU A 109 -7.23 0.17 -19.88
N ALA A 110 -7.63 1.02 -18.92
CA ALA A 110 -7.19 0.96 -17.52
C ALA A 110 -7.48 -0.40 -16.86
N GLU A 111 -8.71 -0.90 -17.01
CA GLU A 111 -9.11 -2.23 -16.52
C GLU A 111 -8.19 -3.33 -17.05
N SER A 112 -8.03 -3.40 -18.38
CA SER A 112 -7.27 -4.45 -19.05
C SER A 112 -5.82 -4.49 -18.58
N ALA A 113 -5.21 -3.33 -18.34
CA ALA A 113 -3.81 -3.28 -17.97
C ALA A 113 -3.59 -3.65 -16.50
N ILE A 114 -4.45 -3.19 -15.59
CA ILE A 114 -4.38 -3.61 -14.17
C ILE A 114 -4.67 -5.10 -14.05
N ALA A 115 -5.69 -5.62 -14.76
CA ALA A 115 -6.02 -7.03 -14.76
C ALA A 115 -4.87 -7.91 -15.29
N THR A 116 -4.04 -7.40 -16.21
CA THR A 116 -2.87 -8.13 -16.71
C THR A 116 -1.73 -8.15 -15.68
N ILE A 117 -1.62 -7.13 -14.83
CA ILE A 117 -0.48 -6.96 -13.92
C ILE A 117 -0.73 -7.50 -12.53
N ALA A 118 -1.99 -7.52 -12.06
CA ALA A 118 -2.32 -8.05 -10.75
C ALA A 118 -1.67 -9.44 -10.51
N PRO A 119 -1.79 -10.43 -11.42
CA PRO A 119 -1.16 -11.74 -11.22
C PRO A 119 0.37 -11.71 -11.18
N ILE A 120 1.00 -10.76 -11.87
CA ILE A 120 2.45 -10.58 -11.89
C ILE A 120 2.92 -10.01 -10.54
N CYS A 121 2.25 -8.96 -10.05
CA CYS A 121 2.52 -8.41 -8.73
C CYS A 121 2.34 -9.46 -7.63
N THR A 122 1.27 -10.26 -7.69
CA THR A 122 0.92 -11.19 -6.62
C THR A 122 1.77 -12.46 -6.59
N HIS A 123 2.43 -12.78 -7.70
CA HIS A 123 3.43 -13.85 -7.71
C HIS A 123 4.60 -13.53 -6.77
N HIS A 124 4.91 -12.25 -6.59
CA HIS A 124 6.03 -11.78 -5.79
C HIS A 124 5.59 -11.17 -4.45
N ASP A 125 4.41 -10.54 -4.39
CA ASP A 125 3.81 -10.01 -3.17
C ASP A 125 2.50 -10.75 -2.83
N GLN A 126 2.56 -11.64 -1.84
CA GLN A 126 1.39 -12.46 -1.46
C GLN A 126 0.23 -11.64 -0.93
N ASP A 127 0.48 -10.42 -0.43
CA ASP A 127 -0.57 -9.53 0.06
C ASP A 127 -1.39 -8.93 -1.09
N GLY A 128 -0.87 -8.96 -2.32
CA GLY A 128 -1.54 -8.48 -3.54
C GLY A 128 -1.47 -6.97 -3.75
N ILE A 129 -2.38 -6.45 -4.57
CA ILE A 129 -2.45 -5.01 -4.89
C ILE A 129 -3.67 -4.36 -4.23
N ASP A 130 -3.57 -3.06 -3.95
CA ASP A 130 -4.74 -2.26 -3.59
C ASP A 130 -5.16 -1.38 -4.77
N ILE A 131 -6.47 -1.16 -4.92
CA ILE A 131 -7.08 -0.30 -5.94
C ILE A 131 -7.94 0.76 -5.26
N TYR A 132 -7.65 2.03 -5.53
CA TYR A 132 -8.42 3.19 -5.09
C TYR A 132 -8.87 3.98 -6.29
N PHE A 133 -10.09 4.52 -6.25
CA PHE A 133 -10.61 5.42 -7.26
C PHE A 133 -10.57 6.87 -6.78
N LEU A 134 -10.55 7.86 -7.68
CA LEU A 134 -10.54 9.27 -7.30
C LEU A 134 -11.86 9.71 -6.64
N ASN A 135 -12.99 9.34 -7.25
CA ASN A 135 -14.33 9.75 -6.86
C ASN A 135 -15.03 8.63 -6.07
N HIS A 136 -15.01 7.40 -6.57
CA HIS A 136 -15.65 6.27 -5.91
C HIS A 136 -15.00 5.93 -4.57
N ARG A 137 -15.83 5.64 -3.57
CA ARG A 137 -15.44 5.13 -2.26
C ARG A 137 -16.29 3.91 -1.96
N ARG A 138 -15.64 2.77 -1.74
CA ARG A 138 -16.32 1.57 -1.28
C ARG A 138 -16.89 1.85 0.12
N SER A 139 -18.20 1.75 0.26
CA SER A 139 -18.86 1.91 1.55
C SER A 139 -18.56 0.70 2.44
N ASN A 140 -17.65 0.87 3.40
CA ASN A 140 -17.39 -0.11 4.44
C ASN A 140 -16.96 0.62 5.71
N LEU A 141 -17.63 0.33 6.83
CA LEU A 141 -17.37 0.93 8.14
C LEU A 141 -15.91 0.79 8.60
N ASN A 142 -15.22 -0.26 8.15
CA ASN A 142 -13.85 -0.58 8.54
C ASN A 142 -12.80 -0.14 7.50
N ASN A 143 -13.20 0.53 6.42
CA ASN A 143 -12.28 1.00 5.39
C ASN A 143 -12.39 2.52 5.19
N PRO A 144 -11.71 3.33 6.03
CA PRO A 144 -11.85 4.78 6.00
C PRO A 144 -11.34 5.41 4.69
N THR A 145 -10.47 4.73 3.95
CA THR A 145 -9.96 5.19 2.65
C THR A 145 -10.83 4.73 1.48
N GLY A 146 -11.77 3.80 1.68
CA GLY A 146 -12.76 3.38 0.68
C GLY A 146 -12.18 2.68 -0.55
N GLY A 147 -11.03 1.99 -0.41
CA GLY A 147 -10.41 1.21 -1.50
C GLY A 147 -10.80 -0.27 -1.54
N TYR A 148 -10.30 -0.97 -2.54
CA TYR A 148 -10.31 -2.41 -2.67
C TYR A 148 -8.92 -2.92 -2.37
N LYS A 149 -8.78 -3.87 -1.43
CA LYS A 149 -7.48 -4.28 -0.92
C LYS A 149 -7.22 -5.75 -1.17
N ASN A 150 -5.94 -6.11 -1.19
CA ASN A 150 -5.48 -7.49 -1.30
C ASN A 150 -6.02 -8.21 -2.54
N ILE A 151 -6.06 -7.49 -3.66
CA ILE A 151 -6.54 -7.99 -4.93
C ILE A 151 -5.44 -8.84 -5.57
N THR A 152 -5.77 -10.08 -5.92
CA THR A 152 -4.78 -11.04 -6.40
C THR A 152 -5.01 -11.56 -7.81
N THR A 153 -6.25 -11.48 -8.30
CA THR A 153 -6.61 -12.07 -9.58
C THR A 153 -7.06 -11.03 -10.60
N ALA A 154 -6.91 -11.36 -11.88
CA ALA A 154 -7.46 -10.55 -12.96
C ALA A 154 -8.99 -10.44 -12.89
N ASP A 155 -9.67 -11.49 -12.44
CA ASP A 155 -11.14 -11.51 -12.34
C ASP A 155 -11.66 -10.57 -11.26
N ASP A 156 -10.98 -10.51 -10.10
CA ASP A 156 -11.31 -9.54 -9.04
C ASP A 156 -11.20 -8.09 -9.57
N VAL A 157 -10.15 -7.79 -10.35
CA VAL A 157 -9.98 -6.47 -10.97
C VAL A 157 -11.17 -6.16 -11.89
N ARG A 158 -11.55 -7.09 -12.77
CA ARG A 158 -12.69 -6.90 -13.67
C ARG A 158 -13.99 -6.69 -12.92
N GLU A 159 -14.24 -7.48 -11.86
CA GLU A 159 -15.43 -7.32 -11.02
C GLU A 159 -15.50 -5.92 -10.40
N ILE A 160 -14.38 -5.43 -9.87
CA ILE A 160 -14.27 -4.07 -9.32
C ILE A 160 -14.61 -3.03 -10.40
N PHE A 161 -13.98 -3.11 -11.58
CA PHE A 161 -14.20 -2.16 -12.68
C PHE A 161 -15.62 -2.22 -13.25
N HIS A 162 -16.30 -3.36 -13.19
CA HIS A 162 -17.72 -3.48 -13.55
C HIS A 162 -18.66 -2.88 -12.50
N SER A 163 -18.23 -2.81 -11.23
CA SER A 163 -19.02 -2.22 -10.14
C SER A 163 -18.89 -0.69 -10.05
N VAL A 164 -17.84 -0.11 -10.63
CA VAL A 164 -17.55 1.33 -10.60
C VAL A 164 -17.82 1.97 -11.96
N HIS A 165 -18.49 3.11 -11.95
CA HIS A 165 -18.84 3.86 -13.16
C HIS A 165 -18.11 5.20 -13.15
N PRO A 166 -17.37 5.54 -14.24
CA PRO A 166 -16.71 6.83 -14.36
C PRO A 166 -17.67 8.01 -14.22
N GLN A 167 -17.39 8.93 -13.30
CA GLN A 167 -18.16 10.12 -12.98
C GLN A 167 -17.35 11.13 -12.17
N GLY A 168 -17.70 12.40 -12.26
CA GLY A 168 -17.09 13.46 -11.45
C GLY A 168 -15.81 14.02 -12.06
N LEU A 169 -14.96 14.58 -11.18
CA LEU A 169 -13.75 15.35 -11.50
C LEU A 169 -12.49 14.48 -11.33
N THR A 170 -11.31 15.10 -11.47
CA THR A 170 -10.00 14.43 -11.36
C THR A 170 -9.22 14.94 -10.11
N PRO A 171 -9.72 14.74 -8.88
CA PRO A 171 -9.15 15.31 -7.65
C PRO A 171 -7.97 14.47 -7.08
N PHE A 172 -6.84 14.45 -7.77
CA PHE A 172 -5.67 13.69 -7.33
C PHE A 172 -5.07 14.19 -6.01
N GLY A 173 -5.02 15.50 -5.77
CA GLY A 173 -4.42 16.06 -4.56
C GLY A 173 -5.15 15.57 -3.31
N SER A 174 -6.47 15.69 -3.29
CA SER A 174 -7.31 15.21 -2.20
C SER A 174 -7.15 13.70 -1.99
N ARG A 175 -7.13 12.93 -3.09
CA ARG A 175 -7.00 11.46 -3.01
C ARG A 175 -5.63 11.01 -2.53
N LEU A 176 -4.56 11.63 -3.01
CA LEU A 176 -3.19 11.39 -2.55
C LEU A 176 -3.05 11.74 -1.07
N HIS A 177 -3.62 12.86 -0.63
CA HIS A 177 -3.59 13.27 0.77
C HIS A 177 -4.26 12.23 1.68
N ASP A 178 -5.43 11.71 1.29
CA ASP A 178 -6.15 10.67 2.06
C ASP A 178 -5.35 9.37 2.23
N LEU A 179 -4.53 9.01 1.23
CA LEU A 179 -3.75 7.78 1.22
C LEU A 179 -2.37 7.95 1.88
N LEU A 180 -1.65 9.03 1.52
CA LEU A 180 -0.31 9.30 2.00
C LEU A 180 -0.32 9.70 3.47
N ARG A 181 -1.27 10.52 3.94
CA ARG A 181 -1.27 11.00 5.32
C ARG A 181 -1.26 9.89 6.38
N PRO A 182 -2.14 8.87 6.35
CA PRO A 182 -2.08 7.77 7.31
C PRO A 182 -0.83 6.90 7.12
N TYR A 183 -0.34 6.72 5.89
CA TYR A 183 0.89 5.99 5.63
C TYR A 183 2.11 6.70 6.25
N LEU A 184 2.29 7.99 5.97
CA LEU A 184 3.40 8.81 6.49
C LEU A 184 3.40 8.85 8.01
N ARG A 185 2.24 8.92 8.67
CA ARG A 185 2.18 8.83 10.15
C ARG A 185 2.74 7.52 10.69
N ARG A 186 2.56 6.40 9.97
CA ARG A 186 3.16 5.12 10.35
C ARG A 186 4.67 5.15 10.15
N VAL A 187 5.15 5.68 9.02
CA VAL A 187 6.59 5.81 8.75
C VAL A 187 7.24 6.69 9.81
N GLU A 188 6.66 7.84 10.14
CA GLU A 188 7.16 8.75 11.19
C GLU A 188 7.22 8.10 12.56
N SER A 189 6.32 7.14 12.85
CA SER A 189 6.30 6.41 14.12
C SER A 189 7.33 5.27 14.19
N ASP A 190 7.58 4.59 13.07
CA ASP A 190 8.52 3.47 12.98
C ASP A 190 9.01 3.27 11.54
N THR A 191 10.02 4.04 11.16
CA THR A 191 10.56 4.08 9.79
C THR A 191 11.07 2.71 9.31
N GLN A 192 11.46 1.80 10.20
CA GLN A 192 12.09 0.51 9.82
C GLN A 192 11.08 -0.61 9.57
N ARG A 193 9.83 -0.47 10.06
CA ARG A 193 8.82 -1.53 9.99
C ARG A 193 7.74 -1.29 8.94
N VAL A 194 7.73 -0.11 8.32
CA VAL A 194 6.75 0.20 7.27
C VAL A 194 7.34 -0.16 5.91
N LYS A 195 6.70 -1.13 5.25
CA LYS A 195 7.04 -1.53 3.89
C LYS A 195 6.92 -0.31 2.96
N PRO A 196 7.92 -0.05 2.10
CA PRO A 196 7.86 1.00 1.08
C PRO A 196 6.59 0.94 0.23
N LEU A 197 6.12 2.08 -0.24
CA LEU A 197 4.86 2.22 -0.97
C LEU A 197 5.12 2.65 -2.41
N ASN A 198 4.58 1.91 -3.37
CA ASN A 198 4.60 2.23 -4.78
C ASN A 198 3.19 2.55 -5.27
N ILE A 199 2.92 3.83 -5.53
CA ILE A 199 1.64 4.32 -6.05
C ILE A 199 1.73 4.44 -7.57
N ILE A 200 0.83 3.79 -8.28
CA ILE A 200 0.65 3.91 -9.74
C ILE A 200 -0.68 4.61 -9.99
N ALA A 201 -0.61 5.87 -10.38
CA ALA A 201 -1.74 6.74 -10.65
C ALA A 201 -2.08 6.72 -12.15
N ILE A 202 -3.26 6.23 -12.51
CA ILE A 202 -3.72 6.10 -13.91
C ILE A 202 -4.74 7.20 -14.20
N THR A 203 -4.51 8.02 -15.23
CA THR A 203 -5.35 9.18 -15.56
C THR A 203 -5.37 9.50 -17.05
N ASP A 204 -6.45 10.08 -17.56
CA ASP A 204 -6.53 10.59 -18.94
C ASP A 204 -6.57 12.13 -19.04
N GLY A 205 -6.57 12.81 -17.91
CA GLY A 205 -6.88 14.24 -17.80
C GLY A 205 -5.97 15.00 -16.84
N GLU A 206 -6.14 16.32 -16.83
CA GLU A 206 -5.50 17.24 -15.90
C GLU A 206 -6.14 17.17 -14.51
N PHE A 207 -5.36 17.45 -13.47
CA PHE A 207 -5.88 17.42 -12.11
C PHE A 207 -6.76 18.63 -11.84
N THR A 208 -7.85 18.41 -11.11
CA THR A 208 -8.78 19.48 -10.74
C THR A 208 -8.45 20.14 -9.41
N ASP A 209 -7.42 19.66 -8.71
CA ASP A 209 -6.94 20.17 -7.43
C ASP A 209 -5.40 20.06 -7.33
N ASP A 210 -4.86 20.57 -6.22
CA ASP A 210 -3.42 20.70 -6.02
C ASP A 210 -2.79 19.41 -5.48
N ALA A 211 -2.27 18.59 -6.38
CA ALA A 211 -1.47 17.41 -6.03
C ALA A 211 -0.01 17.74 -5.71
N GLU A 212 0.54 18.80 -6.30
CA GLU A 212 1.94 19.20 -6.15
C GLU A 212 2.27 19.47 -4.68
N SER A 213 1.46 20.30 -4.01
CA SER A 213 1.65 20.62 -2.59
C SER A 213 1.61 19.39 -1.69
N VAL A 214 0.75 18.41 -2.01
CA VAL A 214 0.62 17.17 -1.23
C VAL A 214 1.86 16.28 -1.40
N LEU A 215 2.40 16.21 -2.61
CA LEU A 215 3.61 15.45 -2.92
C LEU A 215 4.86 16.10 -2.28
N ILE A 216 4.95 17.43 -2.31
CA ILE A 216 6.01 18.18 -1.63
C ILE A 216 5.96 17.96 -0.12
N ASP A 217 4.77 18.02 0.50
CA ASP A 217 4.61 17.73 1.94
C ASP A 217 5.08 16.31 2.27
N ALA A 218 4.68 15.32 1.47
CA ALA A 218 5.10 13.93 1.65
C ALA A 218 6.62 13.78 1.59
N ALA A 219 7.26 14.37 0.57
CA ALA A 219 8.71 14.34 0.42
C ALA A 219 9.44 14.97 1.62
N ARG A 220 8.99 16.15 2.07
CA ARG A 220 9.56 16.86 3.22
C ARG A 220 9.45 16.05 4.51
N ARG A 221 8.30 15.40 4.74
CA ARG A 221 8.06 14.58 5.93
C ARG A 221 8.92 13.32 5.96
N LEU A 222 9.09 12.67 4.80
CA LEU A 222 9.98 11.51 4.66
C LEU A 222 11.46 11.88 4.94
N ASP A 223 11.91 13.03 4.46
CA ASP A 223 13.27 13.51 4.74
C ASP A 223 13.44 13.88 6.23
N ALA A 224 12.43 14.50 6.84
CA ALA A 224 12.45 14.87 8.26
C ALA A 224 12.56 13.66 9.21
N CYS A 225 11.99 12.51 8.84
CA CYS A 225 12.12 11.26 9.60
C CYS A 225 13.23 10.32 9.09
N ALA A 226 14.11 10.81 8.21
CA ALA A 226 15.23 10.07 7.62
C ALA A 226 14.80 8.72 7.01
N ALA A 227 13.65 8.69 6.33
CA ALA A 227 13.17 7.50 5.63
C ALA A 227 14.13 7.07 4.52
N VAL A 228 14.12 5.79 4.15
CA VAL A 228 14.91 5.31 3.01
C VAL A 228 14.50 6.06 1.72
N PRO A 229 15.42 6.31 0.76
CA PRO A 229 15.12 7.13 -0.42
C PRO A 229 13.88 6.68 -1.20
N TRP A 230 13.67 5.37 -1.29
CA TRP A 230 12.56 4.74 -2.02
C TRP A 230 11.32 4.43 -1.16
N GLN A 231 11.18 5.02 0.04
CA GLN A 231 10.06 4.73 0.96
C GLN A 231 8.68 4.99 0.31
N VAL A 232 8.59 5.98 -0.58
CA VAL A 232 7.41 6.28 -1.38
C VAL A 232 7.86 6.57 -2.80
N GLY A 233 7.23 5.92 -3.77
CA GLY A 233 7.26 6.29 -5.18
C GLY A 233 5.83 6.54 -5.68
N VAL A 234 5.64 7.58 -6.46
CA VAL A 234 4.37 7.90 -7.13
C VAL A 234 4.64 8.02 -8.61
N GLN A 235 3.87 7.29 -9.41
CA GLN A 235 4.07 7.20 -10.84
C GLN A 235 2.78 7.50 -11.56
N PHE A 236 2.79 8.54 -12.39
CA PHE A 236 1.63 8.87 -13.19
C PHE A 236 1.71 8.20 -14.56
N PHE A 237 0.70 7.40 -14.87
CA PHE A 237 0.51 6.76 -16.14
C PHE A 237 -0.64 7.44 -16.89
N GLN A 238 -0.34 7.99 -18.06
CA GLN A 238 -1.37 8.57 -18.92
C GLN A 238 -2.10 7.52 -19.75
N VAL A 239 -3.43 7.51 -19.70
CA VAL A 239 -4.31 6.76 -20.60
C VAL A 239 -4.83 7.68 -21.69
N GLY A 240 -4.88 7.16 -22.93
CA GLY A 240 -5.29 7.95 -24.08
C GLY A 240 -4.24 8.99 -24.51
N ASN A 241 -4.58 9.78 -25.52
CA ASN A 241 -3.62 10.61 -26.25
C ASN A 241 -3.76 12.11 -26.00
N ASP A 242 -4.50 12.52 -24.96
CA ASP A 242 -4.77 13.92 -24.65
C ASP A 242 -3.46 14.71 -24.47
N LYS A 243 -3.34 15.85 -25.17
CA LYS A 243 -2.10 16.63 -25.15
C LYS A 243 -1.99 17.50 -23.90
N ALA A 244 -3.11 17.99 -23.39
CA ALA A 244 -3.14 18.84 -22.20
C ALA A 244 -2.80 18.02 -20.96
N ALA A 245 -3.40 16.82 -20.81
CA ALA A 245 -3.05 15.87 -19.77
C ALA A 245 -1.56 15.48 -19.81
N ARG A 246 -1.01 15.23 -21.00
CA ARG A 246 0.42 14.93 -21.16
C ARG A 246 1.29 16.07 -20.67
N LEU A 247 0.99 17.29 -21.10
CA LEU A 247 1.75 18.49 -20.72
C LEU A 247 1.65 18.72 -19.22
N HIS A 248 0.45 18.59 -18.65
CA HIS A 248 0.20 18.76 -17.22
C HIS A 248 1.03 17.80 -16.38
N LEU A 249 1.02 16.50 -16.70
CA LEU A 249 1.84 15.51 -16.00
C LEU A 249 3.35 15.80 -16.16
N GLN A 250 3.79 16.17 -17.36
CA GLN A 250 5.20 16.51 -17.59
C GLN A 250 5.63 17.75 -16.79
N THR A 251 4.78 18.79 -16.73
CA THR A 251 5.06 19.98 -15.92
C THR A 251 5.15 19.64 -14.44
N LEU A 252 4.23 18.81 -13.92
CA LEU A 252 4.28 18.33 -12.54
C LEU A 252 5.60 17.61 -12.22
N ASP A 253 6.04 16.72 -13.11
CA ASP A 253 7.30 15.98 -12.98
C ASP A 253 8.53 16.92 -13.00
N ASP A 254 8.58 17.82 -13.99
CA ASP A 254 9.68 18.76 -14.18
C ASP A 254 9.80 19.73 -12.98
N ASP A 255 8.67 20.22 -12.45
CA ASP A 255 8.67 21.14 -11.31
C ASP A 255 9.11 20.43 -10.02
N LEU A 256 8.62 19.22 -9.75
CA LEU A 256 9.07 18.42 -8.61
C LEU A 256 10.54 18.00 -8.74
N GLY A 257 10.99 17.66 -9.95
CA GLY A 257 12.39 17.37 -10.25
C GLY A 257 13.30 18.60 -10.06
N ARG A 258 12.82 19.80 -10.42
CA ARG A 258 13.53 21.06 -10.17
C ARG A 258 13.64 21.36 -8.68
N LEU A 259 12.55 21.21 -7.93
CA LEU A 259 12.56 21.39 -6.47
C LEU A 259 13.49 20.39 -5.79
N SER A 260 13.53 19.15 -6.27
CA SER A 260 14.45 18.12 -5.77
C SER A 260 15.92 18.55 -5.88
N LYS A 261 16.29 19.20 -6.99
CA LYS A 261 17.65 19.73 -7.22
C LYS A 261 17.95 21.00 -6.43
N GLN A 262 16.98 21.91 -6.30
CA GLN A 262 17.18 23.25 -5.72
C GLN A 262 17.05 23.27 -4.20
N GLU A 263 16.05 22.57 -3.64
CA GLU A 263 15.73 22.57 -2.21
C GLU A 263 16.32 21.35 -1.49
N ARG A 264 17.08 20.49 -2.19
CA ARG A 264 17.55 19.17 -1.71
C ARG A 264 16.39 18.29 -1.23
N LEU A 265 15.21 18.46 -1.83
CA LEU A 265 14.05 17.63 -1.58
C LEU A 265 14.29 16.26 -2.24
N ARG A 266 13.86 15.17 -1.62
CA ARG A 266 13.87 13.88 -2.30
C ARG A 266 12.92 13.87 -3.51
N ASP A 267 13.37 13.22 -4.58
CA ASP A 267 12.51 12.90 -5.71
C ASP A 267 11.70 11.64 -5.39
N ILE A 268 10.37 11.76 -5.43
CA ILE A 268 9.40 10.66 -5.22
C ILE A 268 8.45 10.46 -6.39
N VAL A 269 8.51 11.29 -7.44
CA VAL A 269 7.55 11.28 -8.56
C VAL A 269 8.25 10.91 -9.86
N ASP A 270 7.56 10.14 -10.71
CA ASP A 270 7.94 9.91 -12.10
C ASP A 270 6.69 9.93 -12.98
N THR A 271 6.85 10.24 -14.26
CA THR A 271 5.73 10.27 -15.21
C THR A 271 6.01 9.44 -16.46
N VAL A 272 5.03 8.63 -16.83
CA VAL A 272 5.09 7.79 -18.02
C VAL A 272 4.00 8.25 -18.99
N PRO A 273 4.38 8.92 -20.09
CA PRO A 273 3.41 9.37 -21.08
C PRO A 273 2.82 8.18 -21.84
N TRP A 274 1.61 8.36 -22.35
CA TRP A 274 1.02 7.38 -23.26
C TRP A 274 1.91 7.23 -24.50
N ARG A 275 2.52 6.05 -24.66
CA ARG A 275 3.27 5.70 -25.86
C ARG A 275 2.35 4.91 -26.78
N GLY A 276 1.70 5.63 -27.69
CA GLY A 276 0.90 5.02 -28.74
C GLY A 276 1.70 3.97 -29.49
N GLY A 277 1.18 2.75 -29.54
CA GLY A 277 1.75 1.66 -30.33
C GLY A 277 1.89 2.09 -31.79
N GLY A 278 3.10 1.95 -32.34
CA GLY A 278 3.32 2.13 -33.77
C GLY A 278 2.44 1.19 -34.59
N ARG A 279 1.96 1.65 -35.75
CA ARG A 279 1.23 0.96 -36.85
C ARG A 279 0.03 0.04 -36.54
N SER A 280 -0.16 -0.43 -35.32
CA SER A 280 -1.33 -1.18 -34.85
C SER A 280 -1.78 -0.50 -33.56
N GLY A 281 -2.89 0.25 -33.62
CA GLY A 281 -3.34 1.17 -32.56
C GLY A 281 -3.16 0.61 -31.15
N GLY A 282 -2.26 1.24 -30.38
CA GLY A 282 -1.80 0.71 -29.10
C GLY A 282 -2.69 1.11 -27.92
N THR A 283 -3.13 0.11 -27.19
CA THR A 283 -3.70 0.17 -25.84
C THR A 283 -2.59 0.36 -24.78
N LEU A 284 -2.96 0.83 -23.59
CA LEU A 284 -2.21 0.69 -22.32
C LEU A 284 -1.65 -0.72 -22.23
N SER A 285 -0.37 -0.86 -22.53
CA SER A 285 0.27 -2.17 -22.55
C SER A 285 0.63 -2.55 -21.12
N ALA A 286 0.45 -3.83 -20.79
CA ALA A 286 0.94 -4.38 -19.54
C ALA A 286 2.44 -4.13 -19.36
N GLU A 287 3.21 -4.06 -20.45
CA GLU A 287 4.63 -3.70 -20.42
C GLU A 287 4.86 -2.25 -19.94
N GLY A 288 4.01 -1.30 -20.36
CA GLY A 288 4.10 0.09 -19.92
C GLY A 288 3.85 0.25 -18.43
N ILE A 289 2.77 -0.34 -17.92
CA ILE A 289 2.50 -0.30 -16.47
C ILE A 289 3.54 -1.14 -15.72
N LEU A 290 3.95 -2.31 -16.22
CA LEU A 290 5.00 -3.10 -15.58
C LEU A 290 6.28 -2.29 -15.46
N LYS A 291 6.71 -1.60 -16.51
CA LYS A 291 7.84 -0.66 -16.46
C LYS A 291 7.65 0.39 -15.37
N CYS A 292 6.44 0.88 -15.15
CA CYS A 292 6.17 1.78 -14.03
C CYS A 292 6.40 1.04 -12.71
N VAL A 293 5.77 -0.12 -12.51
CA VAL A 293 6.00 -0.93 -11.31
C VAL A 293 7.50 -1.14 -11.06
N LEU A 294 8.34 -1.32 -12.10
CA LEU A 294 9.80 -1.43 -11.98
C LEU A 294 10.54 -0.09 -11.80
N GLY A 295 10.06 1.00 -12.40
CA GLY A 295 10.75 2.30 -12.49
C GLY A 295 10.93 2.98 -11.14
N ALA A 296 9.89 3.02 -10.30
CA ALA A 296 10.01 3.54 -8.94
C ALA A 296 10.99 2.72 -8.08
N VAL A 297 11.16 1.44 -8.39
CA VAL A 297 12.02 0.53 -7.63
C VAL A 297 13.47 0.60 -8.11
N ASN A 298 13.71 0.89 -9.40
CA ASN A 298 15.06 1.00 -9.95
C ASN A 298 15.90 2.09 -9.25
N ARG A 299 15.27 3.11 -8.64
CA ARG A 299 15.99 4.10 -7.79
C ARG A 299 16.79 3.47 -6.64
N LYS A 300 16.38 2.28 -6.15
CA LYS A 300 17.15 1.49 -5.17
C LYS A 300 18.37 0.79 -5.77
N TYR A 301 18.28 0.38 -7.05
CA TYR A 301 19.32 -0.37 -7.76
C TYR A 301 20.30 0.53 -8.52
N ASP A 302 19.89 1.72 -8.95
CA ASP A 302 20.77 2.75 -9.51
C ASP A 302 21.81 3.23 -8.47
N GLN A 303 21.57 3.03 -7.17
CA GLN A 303 22.56 3.26 -6.10
C GLN A 303 23.52 2.09 -5.87
N ARG A 304 23.31 0.95 -6.54
CA ARG A 304 24.15 -0.25 -6.42
C ARG A 304 25.10 -0.47 -7.61
N GLU A 305 24.99 0.32 -8.67
CA GLU A 305 25.99 0.40 -9.73
C GLU A 305 26.74 1.73 -9.69
N VAL A 306 27.48 1.91 -8.61
CA VAL A 306 28.85 2.39 -8.74
C VAL A 306 29.66 1.16 -8.35
N TRP A 307 30.55 0.70 -9.23
CA TRP A 307 31.92 0.21 -9.04
C TRP A 307 32.40 -0.34 -10.39
#